data_AF-A0A9D2JYU2-F1
#
_entry.id   AF-A0A9D2JYU2-F1
#
_cell.length_a   1.000
_cell.length_b   1.000
_cell.length_c   1.000
_cell.angle_alpha   90.00
_cell.angle_beta   90.00
_cell.angle_gamma   90.00
#
_symmetry.space_group_name_H-M   'P 1'
#
loop_
_entity.id
_entity.type
_entity.pdbx_description
1 polymer ?
#
loop_
_entity_poly.entity_id
_entity_poly.type
_entity_poly.pdbx_seq_one_letter_code
_entity_poly.pdbx_strand_id
1 'polypeptide(L)'
;MKELLYGRELLFSELPKNLQEAIKEDQFKVEMTNSFTKQAGKYYCKRCHTVFTPVSEEHCICGKKCGYCRNCLKLGKVRICSHLYHLKEPNAFPIPKKEILHWQGTLSKQQQEASNDIVQTIKKDQTRLLWAVTGAGKTEMLYEGIAYGLKNKKRIGIASPRIDVCLELAPRIKKAFPYTNVAVLYGGMEEEYHYTQLVIATTHQLYRFKEAFDVLIIDEVDAFPFHSDESLFFAAHKAKKKRASLIYLSATPTPSMQKQVKNKKLLSTILPARYHGYPLPVPKLKACWNWQEKLLKAPLKTSCGKKLQQLIREERRFLIFIPNIEWMLKFEKTLRQYFPECSFTSVSAEDPDRKAKVRAMRNKEFQFLLSSTILERGITFADIDVFVIGAEDGIFTESALVQIAGRCGRAADYPTGEVIFYHNGKSIVMKRAVKQIKQMNKRAKKRGLLQ
;
A
#
# COMPACT_ATOMS: atom_id res chain seq x y z
N MET A 1 -15.79 17.08 -21.72
CA MET A 1 -16.91 16.23 -21.22
C MET A 1 -16.66 14.73 -21.43
N LYS A 2 -16.51 14.22 -22.67
CA LYS A 2 -16.25 12.78 -22.94
C LYS A 2 -14.98 12.21 -22.28
N GLU A 3 -14.02 13.07 -21.96
CA GLU A 3 -12.74 12.70 -21.33
C GLU A 3 -12.89 11.96 -19.99
N LEU A 4 -14.01 12.16 -19.29
CA LEU A 4 -14.33 11.44 -18.06
C LEU A 4 -14.46 9.93 -18.26
N LEU A 5 -14.76 9.49 -19.49
CA LEU A 5 -14.92 8.08 -19.85
C LEU A 5 -13.65 7.48 -20.48
N TYR A 6 -12.63 8.27 -20.82
CA TYR A 6 -11.40 7.75 -21.42
C TYR A 6 -10.66 6.79 -20.47
N GLY A 7 -10.59 5.53 -20.91
CA GLY A 7 -10.03 4.44 -20.11
C GLY A 7 -10.84 4.08 -18.88
N ARG A 8 -12.05 4.64 -18.69
CA ARG A 8 -12.91 4.38 -17.52
C ARG A 8 -14.13 3.56 -17.91
N GLU A 9 -14.62 2.77 -16.98
CA GLU A 9 -15.81 1.94 -17.14
C GLU A 9 -16.74 2.15 -15.94
N LEU A 10 -17.80 2.95 -16.15
CA LEU A 10 -18.65 3.52 -15.09
C LEU A 10 -20.11 3.11 -15.23
N LEU A 11 -20.85 3.10 -14.13
CA LEU A 11 -22.32 3.01 -14.17
C LEU A 11 -22.90 4.33 -14.66
N PHE A 12 -24.10 4.28 -15.26
CA PHE A 12 -24.82 5.50 -15.65
C PHE A 12 -25.00 6.49 -14.48
N SER A 13 -25.28 5.96 -13.28
CA SER A 13 -25.44 6.75 -12.06
C SER A 13 -24.15 7.39 -11.53
N GLU A 14 -22.98 6.95 -12.02
CA GLU A 14 -21.68 7.55 -11.67
C GLU A 14 -21.29 8.67 -12.65
N LEU A 15 -22.06 8.89 -13.72
CA LEU A 15 -21.79 9.94 -14.70
C LEU A 15 -22.43 11.26 -14.27
N PRO A 16 -21.75 12.40 -14.48
CA PRO A 16 -22.37 13.72 -14.34
C PRO A 16 -23.61 13.89 -15.22
N LYS A 17 -24.58 14.71 -14.78
CA LYS A 17 -25.90 14.87 -15.45
C LYS A 17 -25.78 15.28 -16.92
N ASN A 18 -24.92 16.26 -17.21
CA ASN A 18 -24.62 16.70 -18.58
C ASN A 18 -24.12 15.56 -19.48
N LEU A 19 -23.30 14.64 -18.94
CA LEU A 19 -22.82 13.49 -19.70
C LEU A 19 -23.91 12.43 -19.88
N GLN A 20 -24.79 12.26 -18.90
CA GLN A 20 -25.97 11.41 -19.02
C GLN A 20 -26.91 11.88 -20.13
N GLU A 21 -27.15 13.19 -20.23
CA GLU A 21 -27.95 13.81 -21.29
C GLU A 21 -27.30 13.63 -22.65
N ALA A 22 -26.01 13.94 -22.79
CA ALA A 22 -25.28 13.77 -24.04
C ALA A 22 -25.26 12.31 -24.56
N ILE A 23 -25.26 11.32 -23.66
CA ILE A 23 -25.37 9.90 -24.02
C ILE A 23 -26.80 9.55 -24.46
N LYS A 24 -27.82 10.12 -23.82
CA LYS A 24 -29.23 9.90 -24.22
C LYS A 24 -29.56 10.52 -25.58
N GLU A 25 -28.93 11.64 -25.90
CA GLU A 25 -29.05 12.35 -27.17
C GLU A 25 -28.13 11.80 -28.27
N ASP A 26 -27.41 10.70 -28.00
CA ASP A 26 -26.46 10.04 -28.91
C ASP A 26 -25.41 10.99 -29.52
N GLN A 27 -24.99 12.02 -28.77
CA GLN A 27 -24.04 13.02 -29.24
C GLN A 27 -22.64 12.43 -29.54
N PHE A 28 -22.32 11.27 -28.98
CA PHE A 28 -21.10 10.51 -29.30
C PHE A 28 -21.24 9.02 -28.93
N LYS A 29 -20.63 8.15 -29.75
CA LYS A 29 -20.68 6.69 -29.55
C LYS A 29 -19.93 6.26 -28.30
N VAL A 30 -20.63 5.69 -27.33
CA VAL A 30 -20.08 5.09 -26.10
C VAL A 30 -20.19 3.57 -26.16
N GLU A 31 -19.14 2.85 -25.73
CA GLU A 31 -19.23 1.40 -25.57
C GLU A 31 -20.07 1.09 -24.34
N MET A 32 -21.24 0.50 -24.56
CA MET A 32 -22.14 0.06 -23.53
C MET A 32 -22.05 -1.46 -23.39
N THR A 33 -21.75 -1.95 -22.19
CA THR A 33 -21.68 -3.39 -21.92
C THR A 33 -22.53 -3.79 -20.73
N ASN A 34 -23.13 -4.98 -20.80
CA ASN A 34 -23.82 -5.57 -19.66
C ASN A 34 -22.88 -5.71 -18.47
N SER A 35 -23.35 -5.38 -17.27
CA SER A 35 -22.53 -5.41 -16.04
C SER A 35 -22.09 -6.82 -15.61
N PHE A 36 -22.67 -7.87 -16.18
CA PHE A 36 -22.43 -9.26 -15.80
C PHE A 36 -22.28 -10.18 -17.01
N THR A 37 -21.55 -11.28 -16.81
CA THR A 37 -21.44 -12.39 -17.75
C THR A 37 -21.86 -13.68 -17.05
N LYS A 38 -22.62 -14.55 -17.72
CA LYS A 38 -23.00 -15.88 -17.21
C LYS A 38 -22.03 -16.92 -17.76
N GLN A 39 -21.39 -17.70 -16.90
CA GLN A 39 -20.48 -18.79 -17.26
C GLN A 39 -20.73 -19.98 -16.33
N ALA A 40 -20.94 -21.17 -16.89
CA ALA A 40 -21.21 -22.40 -16.14
C ALA A 40 -22.29 -22.24 -15.04
N GLY A 41 -23.41 -21.58 -15.37
CA GLY A 41 -24.52 -21.34 -14.43
C GLY A 41 -24.30 -20.24 -13.39
N LYS A 42 -23.08 -19.70 -13.27
CA LYS A 42 -22.71 -18.63 -12.32
C LYS A 42 -22.67 -17.26 -13.00
N TYR A 43 -22.99 -16.20 -12.26
CA TYR A 43 -22.86 -14.83 -12.76
C TYR A 43 -21.57 -14.18 -12.23
N TYR A 44 -20.79 -13.61 -13.15
CA TYR A 44 -19.54 -12.91 -12.86
C TYR A 44 -19.73 -11.42 -13.12
N CYS A 45 -19.39 -10.59 -12.13
CA CYS A 45 -19.41 -9.14 -12.30
C CYS A 45 -18.31 -8.69 -13.26
N LYS A 46 -18.62 -7.95 -14.33
CA LYS A 46 -17.59 -7.41 -15.24
C LYS A 46 -16.73 -6.32 -14.60
N ARG A 47 -17.19 -5.72 -13.49
CA ARG A 47 -16.42 -4.73 -12.74
C ARG A 47 -15.29 -5.36 -11.93
N CYS A 48 -15.62 -6.32 -11.06
CA CYS A 48 -14.69 -6.89 -10.07
C CYS A 48 -14.45 -8.40 -10.21
N HIS A 49 -15.11 -9.07 -11.16
CA HIS A 49 -15.04 -10.52 -11.38
C HIS A 49 -15.56 -11.41 -10.23
N THR A 50 -16.09 -10.83 -9.16
CA THR A 50 -16.71 -11.61 -8.08
C THR A 50 -17.93 -12.38 -8.59
N VAL A 51 -17.99 -13.66 -8.24
CA VAL A 51 -19.14 -14.53 -8.48
C VAL A 51 -20.26 -14.17 -7.52
N PHE A 52 -21.49 -14.16 -8.01
CA PHE A 52 -22.66 -14.07 -7.14
C PHE A 52 -23.84 -14.89 -7.70
N THR A 53 -24.75 -15.24 -6.80
CA THR A 53 -26.03 -15.85 -7.14
C THR A 53 -27.11 -14.77 -7.04
N PRO A 54 -27.93 -14.56 -8.08
CA PRO A 54 -29.05 -13.63 -8.00
C PRO A 54 -30.03 -14.05 -6.90
N VAL A 55 -30.48 -13.09 -6.11
CA VAL A 55 -31.53 -13.32 -5.11
C VAL A 55 -32.85 -13.54 -5.88
N SER A 56 -33.68 -14.50 -5.44
CA SER A 56 -35.04 -14.65 -5.95
C SER A 56 -35.95 -13.57 -5.36
N GLU A 57 -36.69 -12.92 -6.26
CA GLU A 57 -37.88 -12.09 -6.06
C GLU A 57 -37.74 -10.58 -5.64
N GLU A 58 -38.15 -9.76 -6.62
CA GLU A 58 -38.94 -8.51 -6.56
C GLU A 58 -38.42 -7.19 -5.98
N HIS A 59 -37.14 -7.05 -5.62
CA HIS A 59 -36.66 -5.76 -5.08
C HIS A 59 -35.91 -4.87 -6.09
N CYS A 60 -36.09 -5.08 -7.39
CA CYS A 60 -35.46 -4.25 -8.43
C CYS A 60 -36.49 -3.56 -9.32
N ILE A 61 -36.26 -2.27 -9.56
CA ILE A 61 -37.06 -1.38 -10.41
C ILE A 61 -37.17 -1.89 -11.86
N CYS A 62 -36.34 -2.86 -12.28
CA CYS A 62 -36.39 -3.41 -13.63
C CYS A 62 -37.47 -4.49 -13.86
N GLY A 63 -38.24 -4.87 -12.83
CA GLY A 63 -39.37 -5.81 -12.96
C GLY A 63 -38.99 -7.25 -13.35
N LYS A 64 -37.72 -7.66 -13.16
CA LYS A 64 -37.20 -8.99 -13.53
C LYS A 64 -36.36 -9.56 -12.38
N LYS A 65 -36.11 -10.88 -12.39
CA LYS A 65 -35.16 -11.53 -11.46
C LYS A 65 -33.79 -10.88 -11.57
N CYS A 66 -33.45 -10.08 -10.57
CA CYS A 66 -32.27 -9.21 -10.59
C CYS A 66 -31.49 -9.35 -9.29
N GLY A 67 -30.17 -9.22 -9.39
CA GLY A 67 -29.28 -9.14 -8.24
C GLY A 67 -28.24 -8.04 -8.44
N TYR A 68 -27.39 -7.85 -7.44
CA TYR A 68 -26.31 -6.87 -7.49
C TYR A 68 -25.03 -7.44 -6.86
N CYS A 69 -23.90 -6.91 -7.30
CA CYS A 69 -22.60 -7.29 -6.75
C CYS A 69 -22.38 -6.61 -5.39
N ARG A 70 -22.30 -7.39 -4.31
CA ARG A 70 -22.01 -6.89 -2.96
C ARG A 70 -20.60 -6.30 -2.85
N ASN A 71 -19.63 -6.85 -3.59
CA ASN A 71 -18.25 -6.38 -3.58
C ASN A 71 -18.10 -4.95 -4.17
N CYS A 72 -18.94 -4.58 -5.14
CA CYS A 72 -18.92 -3.24 -5.73
C CYS A 72 -19.74 -2.20 -4.96
N LEU A 73 -20.49 -2.58 -3.92
CA LEU A 73 -21.53 -1.73 -3.32
C LEU A 73 -21.02 -0.35 -2.89
N LYS A 74 -19.83 -0.28 -2.29
CA LYS A 74 -19.20 0.98 -1.85
C LYS A 74 -18.78 1.91 -3.00
N LEU A 75 -18.64 1.40 -4.22
CA LEU A 75 -18.27 2.16 -5.42
C LEU A 75 -19.47 2.45 -6.32
N GLY A 76 -20.59 1.77 -6.09
CA GLY A 76 -21.81 1.88 -6.89
C GLY A 76 -22.53 0.52 -6.98
N LYS A 77 -23.86 0.54 -6.86
CA LYS A 77 -24.69 -0.68 -6.90
C LYS A 77 -24.77 -1.24 -8.33
N VAL A 78 -23.80 -2.07 -8.70
CA VAL A 78 -23.77 -2.77 -10.00
C VAL A 78 -24.84 -3.87 -10.02
N ARG A 79 -25.93 -3.66 -10.79
CA ARG A 79 -27.06 -4.61 -10.91
C ARG A 79 -26.99 -5.39 -12.22
N ILE A 80 -27.66 -6.54 -12.28
CA ILE A 80 -27.77 -7.34 -13.53
C ILE A 80 -28.31 -6.48 -14.67
N CYS A 81 -29.33 -5.66 -14.40
CA CYS A 81 -29.95 -4.75 -15.36
C CYS A 81 -29.14 -3.46 -15.61
N SER A 82 -28.00 -3.26 -14.96
CA SER A 82 -27.16 -2.07 -15.18
C SER A 82 -26.23 -2.28 -16.37
N HIS A 83 -25.93 -1.19 -17.07
CA HIS A 83 -24.88 -1.15 -18.06
C HIS A 83 -23.66 -0.39 -17.56
N LEU A 84 -22.51 -0.78 -18.10
CA LEU A 84 -21.23 -0.11 -17.91
C LEU A 84 -20.88 0.64 -19.19
N TYR A 85 -20.52 1.92 -19.03
CA TYR A 85 -20.23 2.86 -20.10
C TYR A 85 -18.73 3.13 -20.15
N HIS A 86 -18.15 3.02 -21.34
CA HIS A 86 -16.71 3.11 -21.56
C HIS A 86 -16.36 3.84 -22.86
N LEU A 87 -15.27 4.61 -22.83
CA LEU A 87 -14.59 5.06 -24.03
C LEU A 87 -13.13 4.60 -23.99
N LYS A 88 -12.65 4.13 -25.15
CA LYS A 88 -11.26 3.72 -25.32
C LYS A 88 -10.33 4.88 -24.97
N GLU A 89 -9.26 4.57 -24.24
CA GLU A 89 -8.20 5.52 -23.91
C GLU A 89 -7.44 5.97 -25.18
N PRO A 90 -7.49 7.26 -25.56
CA PRO A 90 -6.84 7.76 -26.77
C PRO A 90 -5.38 8.18 -26.58
N ASN A 91 -4.86 8.29 -25.34
CA ASN A 91 -3.58 8.92 -25.03
C ASN A 91 -3.47 10.35 -25.58
N ALA A 92 -4.56 11.11 -25.47
CA ALA A 92 -4.65 12.49 -25.94
C ALA A 92 -3.96 13.46 -24.96
N PHE A 93 -2.67 13.24 -24.71
CA PHE A 93 -1.86 14.07 -23.82
C PHE A 93 -0.90 14.96 -24.61
N PRO A 94 -0.72 16.23 -24.19
CA PRO A 94 0.26 17.11 -24.82
C PRO A 94 1.68 16.59 -24.58
N ILE A 95 2.57 16.81 -25.55
CA ILE A 95 3.99 16.55 -25.34
C ILE A 95 4.54 17.65 -24.43
N PRO A 96 5.21 17.30 -23.32
CA PRO A 96 5.76 18.32 -22.44
C PRO A 96 6.85 19.13 -23.15
N LYS A 97 6.70 20.46 -23.16
CA LYS A 97 7.64 21.39 -23.79
C LYS A 97 8.84 21.74 -22.90
N LYS A 98 8.70 21.52 -21.59
CA LYS A 98 9.74 21.77 -20.57
C LYS A 98 10.27 20.44 -20.06
N GLU A 99 11.39 20.50 -19.36
CA GLU A 99 11.84 19.38 -18.54
C GLU A 99 10.72 18.95 -17.59
N ILE A 100 10.48 17.64 -17.51
CA ILE A 100 9.33 17.07 -16.79
C ILE A 100 9.71 16.75 -15.35
N LEU A 101 10.94 16.26 -15.15
CA LEU A 101 11.45 15.82 -13.87
C LEU A 101 12.29 16.93 -13.23
N HIS A 102 11.86 17.42 -12.08
CA HIS A 102 12.51 18.49 -11.32
C HIS A 102 13.13 18.01 -10.00
N TRP A 103 13.32 16.70 -9.84
CA TRP A 103 13.91 16.14 -8.63
C TRP A 103 15.43 16.28 -8.67
N GLN A 104 15.99 17.00 -7.69
CA GLN A 104 17.43 17.30 -7.59
C GLN A 104 18.23 16.32 -6.71
N GLY A 105 17.59 15.25 -6.23
CA GLY A 105 18.29 14.27 -5.41
C GLY A 105 19.20 13.36 -6.24
N THR A 106 20.05 12.60 -5.56
CA THR A 106 20.91 11.58 -6.19
C THR A 106 20.47 10.19 -5.77
N LEU A 107 20.29 9.30 -6.74
CA LEU A 107 20.00 7.90 -6.47
C LEU A 107 21.27 7.16 -6.03
N SER A 108 21.17 6.30 -5.01
CA SER A 108 22.24 5.34 -4.72
C SER A 108 22.45 4.39 -5.91
N LYS A 109 23.62 3.75 -5.99
CA LYS A 109 23.96 2.81 -7.08
C LYS A 109 22.87 1.76 -7.35
N GLN A 110 22.36 1.11 -6.30
CA GLN A 110 21.28 0.11 -6.43
C GLN A 110 19.94 0.73 -6.85
N GLN A 111 19.65 1.97 -6.45
CA GLN A 111 18.42 2.66 -6.87
C GLN A 111 18.52 3.09 -8.32
N GLN A 112 19.70 3.52 -8.79
CA GLN A 112 19.94 3.85 -10.19
C GLN A 112 19.80 2.61 -11.08
N GLU A 113 20.36 1.47 -10.68
CA GLU A 113 20.14 0.18 -11.36
C GLU A 113 18.66 -0.16 -11.46
N ALA A 114 17.90 0.00 -10.37
CA ALA A 114 16.46 -0.23 -10.36
C ALA A 114 15.69 0.76 -11.24
N SER A 115 16.09 2.02 -11.25
CA SER A 115 15.50 3.06 -12.10
C SER A 115 15.71 2.75 -13.58
N ASN A 116 16.92 2.33 -13.96
CA ASN A 116 17.24 1.90 -15.32
C ASN A 116 16.40 0.67 -15.72
N ASP A 117 16.29 -0.32 -14.83
CA ASP A 117 15.45 -1.52 -15.02
C ASP A 117 13.96 -1.18 -15.21
N ILE A 118 13.45 -0.20 -14.46
CA ILE A 118 12.08 0.31 -14.59
C ILE A 118 11.89 0.92 -15.99
N VAL A 119 12.78 1.80 -16.43
CA VAL A 119 12.72 2.41 -17.76
C VAL A 119 12.72 1.34 -18.85
N GLN A 120 13.59 0.33 -18.74
CA GLN A 120 13.63 -0.79 -19.69
C GLN A 120 12.34 -1.61 -19.69
N THR A 121 11.75 -1.84 -18.51
CA THR A 121 10.47 -2.52 -18.37
C THR A 121 9.34 -1.74 -19.05
N ILE A 122 9.37 -0.40 -18.96
CA ILE A 122 8.42 0.51 -19.62
C ILE A 122 8.61 0.55 -21.14
N LYS A 123 9.85 0.48 -21.62
CA LYS A 123 10.16 0.40 -23.06
C LYS A 123 9.64 -0.88 -23.70
N LYS A 124 9.70 -1.99 -22.97
CA LYS A 124 9.37 -3.34 -23.47
C LYS A 124 7.96 -3.82 -23.13
N ASP A 125 7.14 -2.98 -22.47
CA ASP A 125 5.79 -3.33 -22.00
C ASP A 125 5.77 -4.62 -21.14
N GLN A 126 6.76 -4.78 -20.25
CA GLN A 126 6.98 -5.99 -19.45
C GLN A 126 6.40 -5.89 -18.03
N THR A 127 6.28 -7.04 -17.37
CA THR A 127 5.94 -7.12 -15.94
C THR A 127 7.19 -7.34 -15.10
N ARG A 128 7.37 -6.54 -14.03
CA ARG A 128 8.53 -6.63 -13.13
C ARG A 128 8.12 -6.49 -11.66
N LEU A 129 8.80 -7.24 -10.79
CA LEU A 129 8.77 -7.07 -9.34
C LEU A 129 10.01 -6.30 -8.86
N LEU A 130 9.79 -5.14 -8.27
CA LEU A 130 10.78 -4.43 -7.46
C LEU A 130 10.67 -4.93 -6.02
N TRP A 131 11.61 -5.80 -5.65
CA TRP A 131 11.71 -6.30 -4.28
C TRP A 131 12.69 -5.42 -3.51
N ALA A 132 12.16 -4.42 -2.83
CA ALA A 132 12.94 -3.39 -2.16
C ALA A 132 12.70 -3.42 -0.65
N VAL A 133 13.78 -3.51 0.14
CA VAL A 133 13.67 -3.49 1.60
C VAL A 133 13.07 -2.16 2.11
N THR A 134 12.55 -2.19 3.33
CA THR A 134 12.03 -0.97 3.98
C THR A 134 13.14 0.07 4.12
N GLY A 135 12.87 1.29 3.66
CA GLY A 135 13.89 2.35 3.62
C GLY A 135 14.85 2.28 2.43
N ALA A 136 14.53 1.54 1.36
CA ALA A 136 15.31 1.56 0.12
C ALA A 136 15.04 2.78 -0.80
N GLY A 137 14.11 3.67 -0.43
CA GLY A 137 13.73 4.82 -1.27
C GLY A 137 12.98 4.42 -2.56
N LYS A 138 11.88 3.66 -2.39
CA LYS A 138 11.06 3.09 -3.48
C LYS A 138 10.46 4.11 -4.45
N THR A 139 10.18 5.32 -3.98
CA THR A 139 9.48 6.32 -4.79
C THR A 139 10.41 6.97 -5.79
N GLU A 140 11.59 7.40 -5.34
CA GLU A 140 12.58 8.12 -6.15
C GLU A 140 13.03 7.31 -7.37
N MET A 141 13.20 5.99 -7.23
CA MET A 141 13.59 5.13 -8.34
C MET A 141 12.54 5.08 -9.48
N LEU A 142 11.27 5.41 -9.20
CA LEU A 142 10.20 5.42 -10.20
C LEU A 142 10.24 6.66 -11.09
N TYR A 143 10.89 7.74 -10.66
CA TYR A 143 10.80 9.05 -11.31
C TYR A 143 11.26 9.02 -12.77
N GLU A 144 12.39 8.40 -13.09
CA GLU A 144 12.84 8.27 -14.48
C GLU A 144 11.89 7.43 -15.34
N GLY A 145 11.31 6.38 -14.77
CA GLY A 145 10.29 5.58 -15.43
C GLY A 145 9.03 6.38 -15.74
N ILE A 146 8.57 7.17 -14.77
CA ILE A 146 7.44 8.07 -14.92
C ILE A 146 7.75 9.13 -15.98
N ALA A 147 8.90 9.80 -15.88
CA ALA A 147 9.34 10.80 -16.85
C ALA A 147 9.38 10.23 -18.28
N TYR A 148 9.94 9.03 -18.45
CA TYR A 148 9.94 8.34 -19.74
C TYR A 148 8.52 8.09 -20.26
N GLY A 149 7.62 7.58 -19.42
CA GLY A 149 6.22 7.37 -19.80
C GLY A 149 5.53 8.67 -20.21
N LEU A 150 5.71 9.73 -19.42
CA LEU A 150 5.12 11.04 -19.67
C LEU A 150 5.59 11.62 -21.03
N LYS A 151 6.89 11.57 -21.33
CA LYS A 151 7.47 12.00 -22.62
C LYS A 151 6.87 11.26 -23.82
N ASN A 152 6.53 9.99 -23.64
CA ASN A 152 6.00 9.12 -24.71
C ASN A 152 4.46 9.08 -24.74
N LYS A 153 3.77 10.08 -24.17
CA LYS A 153 2.30 10.15 -24.08
C LYS A 153 1.67 8.91 -23.43
N LYS A 154 2.42 8.13 -22.65
CA LYS A 154 1.89 6.97 -21.92
C LYS A 154 1.08 7.46 -20.74
N ARG A 155 -0.06 6.83 -20.48
CA ARG A 155 -0.87 7.03 -19.28
C ARG A 155 -0.37 6.13 -18.16
N ILE A 156 -0.17 6.72 -16.99
CA ILE A 156 0.52 6.08 -15.85
C ILE A 156 -0.42 6.04 -14.66
N GLY A 157 -0.61 4.85 -14.10
CA GLY A 157 -1.34 4.65 -12.84
C GLY A 157 -0.40 4.17 -11.75
N ILE A 158 -0.48 4.78 -10.56
CA ILE A 158 0.18 4.30 -9.35
C ILE A 158 -0.91 3.95 -8.34
N ALA A 159 -1.06 2.67 -8.02
CA ALA A 159 -2.08 2.21 -7.09
C ALA A 159 -1.46 1.68 -5.80
N SER A 160 -2.09 1.98 -4.66
CA SER A 160 -1.72 1.42 -3.35
C SER A 160 -2.97 0.94 -2.60
N PRO A 161 -2.92 -0.14 -1.80
CA PRO A 161 -4.07 -0.58 -1.00
C PRO A 161 -4.53 0.46 0.04
N ARG A 162 -3.63 1.36 0.47
CA ARG A 162 -3.89 2.31 1.56
C ARG A 162 -4.04 3.74 1.07
N ILE A 163 -5.00 4.45 1.69
CA ILE A 163 -5.24 5.88 1.44
C ILE A 163 -4.02 6.71 1.89
N ASP A 164 -3.49 6.45 3.08
CA ASP A 164 -2.38 7.23 3.65
C ASP A 164 -1.14 7.21 2.76
N VAL A 165 -0.85 6.09 2.09
CA VAL A 165 0.26 5.97 1.14
C VAL A 165 0.03 6.82 -0.10
N CYS A 166 -1.20 6.84 -0.63
CA CYS A 166 -1.56 7.69 -1.77
C CYS A 166 -1.40 9.17 -1.42
N LEU A 167 -1.85 9.58 -0.23
CA LEU A 167 -1.74 10.95 0.27
C LEU A 167 -0.31 11.36 0.59
N GLU A 168 0.56 10.43 0.99
CA GLU A 168 2.01 10.68 1.15
C GLU A 168 2.71 10.81 -0.21
N LEU A 169 2.32 9.99 -1.19
CA LEU A 169 2.94 9.93 -2.50
C LEU A 169 2.59 11.16 -3.37
N ALA A 170 1.34 11.60 -3.35
CA ALA A 170 0.84 12.70 -4.17
C ALA A 170 1.69 13.99 -4.09
N PRO A 171 1.99 14.56 -2.90
CA PRO A 171 2.80 15.77 -2.82
C PRO A 171 4.24 15.55 -3.28
N ARG A 172 4.81 14.36 -3.09
CA ARG A 172 6.18 14.02 -3.55
C ARG A 172 6.24 13.97 -5.07
N ILE A 173 5.26 13.32 -5.70
CA ILE A 173 5.10 13.27 -7.15
C ILE A 173 4.85 14.68 -7.71
N LYS A 174 3.98 15.47 -7.10
CA LYS A 174 3.72 16.86 -7.52
C LYS A 174 4.97 17.73 -7.44
N LYS A 175 5.82 17.54 -6.42
CA LYS A 175 7.11 18.22 -6.29
C LYS A 175 8.10 17.79 -7.38
N ALA A 176 8.15 16.50 -7.71
CA ALA A 176 9.03 15.97 -8.76
C ALA A 176 8.55 16.31 -10.18
N PHE A 177 7.24 16.48 -10.38
CA PHE A 177 6.58 16.72 -11.66
C PHE A 177 5.63 17.94 -11.59
N PRO A 178 6.16 19.15 -11.32
CA PRO A 178 5.34 20.34 -11.01
C PRO A 178 4.39 20.77 -12.13
N TYR A 179 4.72 20.45 -13.38
CA TYR A 179 3.94 20.79 -14.57
C TYR A 179 3.03 19.67 -15.06
N THR A 180 2.96 18.54 -14.34
CA THR A 180 2.11 17.41 -14.72
C THR A 180 0.87 17.39 -13.82
N ASN A 181 -0.32 17.40 -14.44
CA ASN A 181 -1.56 17.22 -13.69
C ASN A 181 -1.66 15.78 -13.16
N VAL A 182 -1.92 15.66 -11.86
CA VAL A 182 -2.04 14.37 -11.17
C VAL A 182 -3.42 14.25 -10.56
N ALA A 183 -4.18 13.24 -10.96
CA ALA A 183 -5.41 12.87 -10.24
C ALA A 183 -5.06 11.96 -9.07
N VAL A 184 -5.50 12.30 -7.87
CA VAL A 184 -5.44 11.43 -6.70
C VAL A 184 -6.84 10.83 -6.52
N LEU A 185 -7.00 9.52 -6.32
CA LEU A 185 -8.30 8.85 -6.23
C LEU A 185 -8.37 7.91 -5.04
N TYR A 186 -9.24 8.18 -4.07
CA TYR A 186 -9.49 7.28 -2.93
C TYR A 186 -10.96 7.31 -2.50
N GLY A 187 -11.35 6.39 -1.62
CA GLY A 187 -12.72 6.34 -1.10
C GLY A 187 -13.01 7.54 -0.19
N GLY A 188 -14.11 8.25 -0.44
CA GLY A 188 -14.47 9.47 0.31
C GLY A 188 -13.84 10.76 -0.22
N MET A 189 -13.40 10.79 -1.48
CA MET A 189 -13.02 12.06 -2.13
C MET A 189 -14.24 12.89 -2.50
N GLU A 190 -14.13 14.18 -2.27
CA GLU A 190 -15.09 15.21 -2.70
C GLU A 190 -14.71 15.80 -4.07
N GLU A 191 -13.41 15.77 -4.43
CA GLU A 191 -12.92 16.30 -5.71
C GLU A 191 -13.41 15.49 -6.91
N GLU A 192 -13.86 16.19 -7.94
CA GLU A 192 -14.26 15.59 -9.20
C GLU A 192 -13.05 15.00 -9.96
N TYR A 193 -13.28 13.87 -10.61
CA TYR A 193 -12.26 13.23 -11.42
C TYR A 193 -11.95 14.05 -12.67
N HIS A 194 -10.66 14.20 -12.97
CA HIS A 194 -10.17 14.83 -14.20
C HIS A 194 -9.33 13.84 -15.02
N TYR A 195 -9.48 13.91 -16.35
CA TYR A 195 -8.64 13.14 -17.25
C TYR A 195 -7.19 13.65 -17.18
N THR A 196 -6.31 12.79 -16.68
CA THR A 196 -4.91 13.12 -16.41
C THR A 196 -4.00 11.99 -16.86
N GLN A 197 -2.79 12.37 -17.23
CA GLN A 197 -1.77 11.43 -17.69
C GLN A 197 -1.20 10.60 -16.53
N LEU A 198 -1.13 11.19 -15.34
CA LEU A 198 -0.65 10.53 -14.12
C LEU A 198 -1.79 10.43 -13.10
N VAL A 199 -2.06 9.21 -12.64
CA VAL A 199 -3.11 8.92 -11.66
C VAL A 199 -2.48 8.20 -10.47
N ILE A 200 -2.76 8.69 -9.26
CA ILE A 200 -2.45 8.00 -8.00
C ILE A 200 -3.77 7.55 -7.40
N ALA A 201 -3.92 6.29 -7.05
CA ALA A 201 -5.21 5.78 -6.62
C ALA A 201 -5.12 4.69 -5.56
N THR A 202 -6.20 4.47 -4.80
CA THR A 202 -6.32 3.21 -4.06
C THR A 202 -6.56 2.05 -5.02
N THR A 203 -6.12 0.84 -4.69
CA THR A 203 -6.31 -0.34 -5.55
C THR A 203 -7.79 -0.59 -5.91
N HIS A 204 -8.72 -0.27 -5.01
CA HIS A 204 -10.16 -0.38 -5.28
C HIS A 204 -10.65 0.58 -6.37
N GLN A 205 -10.01 1.74 -6.57
CA GLN A 205 -10.39 2.65 -7.64
C GLN A 205 -10.08 2.06 -9.04
N LEU A 206 -9.19 1.07 -9.13
CA LEU A 206 -8.90 0.37 -10.39
C LEU A 206 -10.13 -0.32 -10.97
N TYR A 207 -11.16 -0.65 -10.17
CA TYR A 207 -12.42 -1.20 -10.67
C TYR A 207 -13.13 -0.31 -11.70
N ARG A 208 -12.88 1.01 -11.64
CA ARG A 208 -13.46 2.01 -12.53
C ARG A 208 -12.64 2.22 -13.82
N PHE A 209 -11.54 1.50 -14.00
CA PHE A 209 -10.67 1.61 -15.17
C PHE A 209 -10.73 0.35 -16.03
N LYS A 210 -10.61 0.54 -17.35
CA LYS A 210 -10.56 -0.51 -18.37
C LYS A 210 -9.60 -0.06 -19.46
N GLU A 211 -8.52 -0.81 -19.67
CA GLU A 211 -7.49 -0.54 -20.67
C GLU A 211 -7.01 0.94 -20.67
N ALA A 212 -6.86 1.53 -19.49
CA ALA A 212 -6.49 2.93 -19.31
C ALA A 212 -4.98 3.14 -19.31
N PHE A 213 -4.25 2.27 -18.61
CA PHE A 213 -2.86 2.55 -18.26
C PHE A 213 -1.89 1.79 -19.18
N ASP A 214 -0.97 2.51 -19.81
CA ASP A 214 0.20 1.95 -20.50
C ASP A 214 1.27 1.52 -19.49
N VAL A 215 1.30 2.16 -18.31
CA VAL A 215 2.17 1.79 -17.19
C VAL A 215 1.32 1.76 -15.93
N LEU A 216 1.21 0.58 -15.30
CA LEU A 216 0.55 0.43 -14.01
C LEU A 216 1.57 0.00 -12.97
N ILE A 217 1.67 0.78 -11.89
CA ILE A 217 2.55 0.55 -10.76
C ILE A 217 1.67 0.21 -9.57
N ILE A 218 1.85 -0.95 -8.96
CA ILE A 218 1.14 -1.32 -7.71
C ILE A 218 2.15 -1.32 -6.57
N ASP A 219 2.00 -0.38 -5.63
CA ASP A 219 2.81 -0.33 -4.41
C ASP A 219 2.13 -1.08 -3.26
N GLU A 220 2.96 -1.63 -2.37
CA GLU A 220 2.54 -2.47 -1.24
C GLU A 220 1.67 -3.66 -1.68
N VAL A 221 2.06 -4.40 -2.71
CA VAL A 221 1.32 -5.60 -3.15
C VAL A 221 1.21 -6.68 -2.07
N ASP A 222 2.06 -6.61 -1.04
CA ASP A 222 2.08 -7.45 0.15
C ASP A 222 1.13 -6.97 1.26
N ALA A 223 0.45 -5.84 1.08
CA ALA A 223 -0.53 -5.34 2.02
C ALA A 223 -1.92 -5.95 1.76
N PHE A 224 -2.68 -6.13 2.85
CA PHE A 224 -4.11 -6.39 2.76
C PHE A 224 -4.84 -5.14 2.24
N PRO A 225 -5.90 -5.26 1.44
CA PRO A 225 -6.51 -6.50 0.93
C PRO A 225 -5.90 -7.03 -0.37
N PHE A 226 -4.99 -6.31 -1.02
CA PHE A 226 -4.54 -6.64 -2.38
C PHE A 226 -3.99 -8.06 -2.52
N HIS A 227 -3.08 -8.50 -1.65
CA HIS A 227 -2.50 -9.85 -1.77
C HIS A 227 -3.50 -11.00 -1.54
N SER A 228 -4.63 -10.72 -0.89
CA SER A 228 -5.64 -11.71 -0.51
C SER A 228 -6.92 -11.64 -1.35
N ASP A 229 -7.03 -10.64 -2.23
CA ASP A 229 -8.25 -10.36 -2.97
C ASP A 229 -8.01 -10.49 -4.48
N GLU A 230 -8.48 -11.60 -5.05
CA GLU A 230 -8.43 -11.87 -6.49
C GLU A 230 -9.14 -10.81 -7.32
N SER A 231 -10.17 -10.16 -6.78
CA SER A 231 -10.89 -9.10 -7.49
C SER A 231 -10.03 -7.87 -7.71
N LEU A 232 -9.10 -7.55 -6.80
CA LEU A 232 -8.14 -6.46 -6.99
C LEU A 232 -7.04 -6.81 -8.01
N PHE A 233 -6.58 -8.06 -8.05
CA PHE A 233 -5.70 -8.52 -9.12
C PHE A 233 -6.39 -8.42 -10.49
N PHE A 234 -7.64 -8.86 -10.58
CA PHE A 234 -8.46 -8.70 -11.79
C PHE A 234 -8.59 -7.22 -12.18
N ALA A 235 -8.87 -6.33 -11.22
CA ALA A 235 -8.99 -4.90 -11.47
C ALA A 235 -7.70 -4.30 -12.03
N ALA A 236 -6.53 -4.66 -11.49
CA ALA A 236 -5.24 -4.22 -12.02
C ALA A 236 -5.01 -4.70 -13.46
N HIS A 237 -5.33 -5.97 -13.75
CA HIS A 237 -5.21 -6.54 -15.10
C HIS A 237 -6.19 -5.92 -16.11
N LYS A 238 -7.40 -5.59 -15.66
CA LYS A 238 -8.42 -4.90 -16.47
C LYS A 238 -8.05 -3.45 -16.72
N ALA A 239 -7.52 -2.75 -15.71
CA ALA A 239 -7.19 -1.32 -15.79
C ALA A 239 -6.00 -1.04 -16.69
N LYS A 240 -5.03 -1.95 -16.80
CA LYS A 240 -3.91 -1.83 -17.74
C LYS A 240 -4.35 -2.16 -19.17
N LYS A 241 -3.67 -1.59 -20.16
CA LYS A 241 -3.86 -1.97 -21.56
C LYS A 241 -3.35 -3.38 -21.85
N LYS A 242 -3.74 -3.89 -23.03
CA LYS A 242 -3.25 -5.18 -23.56
C LYS A 242 -1.72 -5.19 -23.68
N ARG A 243 -1.14 -4.13 -24.27
CA ARG A 243 0.29 -3.83 -24.26
C ARG A 243 0.56 -2.74 -23.23
N ALA A 244 1.10 -3.12 -22.09
CA ALA A 244 1.36 -2.23 -20.98
C ALA A 244 2.40 -2.85 -20.03
N SER A 245 3.13 -2.00 -19.33
CA SER A 245 4.00 -2.42 -18.24
C SER A 245 3.24 -2.53 -16.94
N LEU A 246 3.60 -3.55 -16.15
CA LEU A 246 3.07 -3.76 -14.82
C LEU A 246 4.22 -3.91 -13.82
N ILE A 247 4.34 -2.96 -12.91
CA ILE A 247 5.44 -2.91 -11.95
C ILE A 247 4.88 -3.10 -10.55
N TYR A 248 5.30 -4.17 -9.89
CA TYR A 248 4.94 -4.46 -8.51
C TYR A 248 6.04 -3.97 -7.57
N LEU A 249 5.70 -3.22 -6.53
CA LEU A 249 6.63 -2.85 -5.46
C LEU A 249 6.27 -3.55 -4.16
N SER A 250 7.25 -4.23 -3.57
CA SER A 250 7.06 -4.94 -2.31
C SER A 250 8.35 -5.06 -1.51
N ALA A 251 8.25 -4.99 -0.18
CA ALA A 251 9.34 -5.41 0.69
C ALA A 251 9.28 -6.92 1.00
N THR A 252 8.09 -7.51 0.96
CA THR A 252 7.84 -8.91 1.29
C THR A 252 6.91 -9.55 0.25
N PRO A 253 7.38 -9.82 -0.97
CA PRO A 253 6.57 -10.43 -2.02
C PRO A 253 5.97 -11.76 -1.55
N THR A 254 4.78 -12.09 -2.05
CA THR A 254 4.10 -13.35 -1.67
C THR A 254 4.93 -14.58 -2.09
N PRO A 255 4.74 -15.75 -1.43
CA PRO A 255 5.43 -16.97 -1.82
C PRO A 255 5.25 -17.35 -3.30
N SER A 256 4.07 -17.07 -3.87
CA SER A 256 3.79 -17.26 -5.31
C SER A 256 4.69 -16.38 -6.17
N MET A 257 4.80 -15.08 -5.87
CA MET A 257 5.67 -14.16 -6.60
C MET A 257 7.15 -14.56 -6.47
N GLN A 258 7.59 -14.95 -5.26
CA GLN A 258 8.96 -15.43 -5.04
C GLN A 258 9.27 -16.69 -5.88
N LYS A 259 8.32 -17.63 -6.00
CA LYS A 259 8.44 -18.81 -6.86
C LYS A 259 8.51 -18.43 -8.34
N GLN A 260 7.70 -17.47 -8.79
CA GLN A 260 7.74 -16.99 -10.17
C GLN A 260 9.08 -16.31 -10.52
N VAL A 261 9.63 -15.52 -9.58
CA VAL A 261 10.97 -14.94 -9.73
C VAL A 261 12.04 -16.02 -9.81
N LYS A 262 12.01 -17.01 -8.90
CA LYS A 262 12.97 -18.13 -8.91
C LYS A 262 12.93 -18.91 -10.24
N ASN A 263 11.74 -19.08 -10.80
CA ASN A 263 11.51 -19.79 -12.06
C ASN A 263 11.67 -18.89 -13.30
N LYS A 264 12.17 -17.65 -13.16
CA LYS A 264 12.35 -16.67 -14.24
C LYS A 264 11.07 -16.33 -15.02
N LYS A 265 9.89 -16.59 -14.45
CA LYS A 265 8.57 -16.24 -15.03
C LYS A 265 8.20 -14.78 -14.78
N LEU A 266 8.77 -14.17 -13.74
CA LEU A 266 8.57 -12.77 -13.37
C LEU A 266 9.94 -12.10 -13.28
N LEU A 267 10.16 -11.04 -14.06
CA LEU A 267 11.37 -10.22 -13.96
C LEU A 267 11.43 -9.60 -12.55
N SER A 268 12.64 -9.48 -11.99
CA SER A 268 12.78 -8.83 -10.69
C SER A 268 14.05 -7.99 -10.58
N THR A 269 13.93 -6.87 -9.88
CA THR A 269 15.06 -6.12 -9.36
C THR A 269 15.00 -6.16 -7.85
N ILE A 270 16.08 -6.61 -7.21
CA ILE A 270 16.13 -6.79 -5.76
C ILE A 270 17.06 -5.72 -5.18
N LEU A 271 16.52 -4.89 -4.30
CA LEU A 271 17.23 -3.83 -3.57
C LEU A 271 17.35 -4.25 -2.11
N PRO A 272 18.46 -4.92 -1.72
CA PRO A 272 18.60 -5.53 -0.41
C PRO A 272 19.08 -4.56 0.68
N ALA A 273 19.56 -3.35 0.31
CA ALA A 273 20.09 -2.37 1.24
C ALA A 273 19.18 -1.14 1.34
N ARG A 274 19.26 -0.41 2.45
CA ARG A 274 18.64 0.91 2.59
C ARG A 274 19.40 1.95 1.77
N TYR A 275 18.78 3.11 1.51
CA TYR A 275 19.42 4.18 0.73
C TYR A 275 20.74 4.67 1.36
N HIS A 276 20.83 4.64 2.69
CA HIS A 276 22.00 5.03 3.47
C HIS A 276 23.02 3.89 3.67
N GLY A 277 22.80 2.69 3.13
CA GLY A 277 23.79 1.60 3.17
C GLY A 277 24.00 0.91 4.52
N TYR A 278 23.15 1.13 5.53
CA TYR A 278 23.24 0.37 6.78
C TYR A 278 22.33 -0.88 6.74
N PRO A 279 22.68 -1.97 7.45
CA PRO A 279 21.88 -3.19 7.47
C PRO A 279 20.52 -2.97 8.12
N LEU A 280 19.54 -3.78 7.72
CA LEU A 280 18.25 -3.83 8.40
C LEU A 280 18.43 -4.35 9.84
N PRO A 281 17.76 -3.76 10.84
CA PRO A 281 17.80 -4.26 12.20
C PRO A 281 17.17 -5.66 12.27
N VAL A 282 17.92 -6.63 12.77
CA VAL A 282 17.45 -8.02 12.89
C VAL A 282 16.70 -8.18 14.21
N PRO A 283 15.42 -8.59 14.20
CA PRO A 283 14.64 -8.74 15.42
C PRO A 283 15.23 -9.79 16.37
N LYS A 284 15.31 -9.45 17.66
CA LYS A 284 15.60 -10.39 18.75
C LYS A 284 14.29 -11.04 19.19
N LEU A 285 14.22 -12.36 19.20
CA LEU A 285 13.05 -13.09 19.71
C LEU A 285 13.24 -13.33 21.22
N LYS A 286 12.43 -12.68 22.07
CA LYS A 286 12.50 -12.83 23.52
C LYS A 286 11.21 -13.43 24.06
N ALA A 287 11.35 -14.47 24.87
CA ALA A 287 10.21 -15.05 25.56
C ALA A 287 9.70 -14.08 26.64
N CYS A 288 8.39 -13.88 26.68
CA CYS A 288 7.67 -13.23 27.77
C CYS A 288 6.42 -14.08 28.03
N TRP A 289 6.63 -15.22 28.71
CA TRP A 289 5.57 -16.20 28.96
C TRP A 289 4.44 -15.62 29.81
N ASN A 290 3.22 -15.82 29.34
CA ASN A 290 1.99 -15.24 29.88
C ASN A 290 2.06 -13.71 29.95
N TRP A 291 2.52 -13.07 28.87
CA TRP A 291 2.65 -11.61 28.81
C TRP A 291 1.32 -10.90 29.04
N GLN A 292 0.20 -11.50 28.61
CA GLN A 292 -1.15 -10.94 28.72
C GLN A 292 -1.51 -10.60 30.17
N GLU A 293 -1.20 -11.50 31.10
CA GLU A 293 -1.48 -11.29 32.52
C GLU A 293 -0.33 -10.59 33.23
N LYS A 294 0.92 -11.01 32.97
CA LYS A 294 2.08 -10.52 33.73
C LYS A 294 2.36 -9.04 33.50
N LEU A 295 2.16 -8.55 32.27
CA LEU A 295 2.37 -7.13 31.96
C LEU A 295 1.28 -6.22 32.56
N LEU A 296 0.05 -6.72 32.72
CA LEU A 296 -1.02 -5.96 33.36
C LEU A 296 -0.89 -5.96 34.89
N LYS A 297 -0.44 -7.06 35.50
CA LYS A 297 -0.33 -7.21 36.97
C LYS A 297 0.97 -6.65 37.55
N ALA A 298 2.11 -6.93 36.92
CA ALA A 298 3.43 -6.59 37.44
C ALA A 298 4.45 -6.37 36.30
N PRO A 299 4.28 -5.31 35.48
CA PRO A 299 5.10 -5.09 34.28
C PRO A 299 6.60 -5.12 34.58
N LEU A 300 7.04 -4.48 35.66
CA LEU A 300 8.45 -4.39 36.07
C LEU A 300 9.07 -5.74 36.47
N LYS A 301 8.28 -6.79 36.71
CA LYS A 301 8.79 -8.15 36.95
C LYS A 301 9.07 -8.92 35.66
N THR A 302 8.63 -8.41 34.51
CA THR A 302 8.79 -9.06 33.20
C THR A 302 10.04 -8.55 32.45
N SER A 303 10.57 -9.36 31.54
CA SER A 303 11.68 -8.96 30.66
C SER A 303 11.30 -7.81 29.71
N CYS A 304 10.01 -7.68 29.37
CA CYS A 304 9.49 -6.59 28.57
C CYS A 304 9.40 -5.30 29.39
N GLY A 305 8.70 -5.30 30.53
CA GLY A 305 8.55 -4.09 31.34
C GLY A 305 9.87 -3.56 31.92
N LYS A 306 10.83 -4.42 32.28
CA LYS A 306 12.20 -3.97 32.64
C LYS A 306 12.89 -3.22 31.50
N LYS A 307 12.72 -3.71 30.26
CA LYS A 307 13.29 -3.05 29.09
C LYS A 307 12.59 -1.72 28.80
N LEU A 308 11.26 -1.65 28.98
CA LEU A 308 10.52 -0.39 28.86
C LEU A 308 11.01 0.63 29.90
N GLN A 309 11.15 0.21 31.16
CA GLN A 309 11.69 1.07 32.23
C GLN A 309 13.09 1.59 31.89
N GLN A 310 13.97 0.73 31.37
CA GLN A 310 15.30 1.14 30.93
C GLN A 310 15.21 2.23 29.86
N LEU A 311 14.44 2.02 28.79
CA LEU A 311 14.30 2.99 27.69
C LEU A 311 13.69 4.30 28.15
N ILE A 312 12.73 4.25 29.09
CA ILE A 312 12.12 5.43 29.68
C ILE A 312 13.17 6.27 30.40
N ARG A 313 14.01 5.63 31.24
CA ARG A 313 15.11 6.30 31.97
C ARG A 313 16.21 6.84 31.06
N GLU A 314 16.48 6.17 29.95
CA GLU A 314 17.46 6.61 28.95
C GLU A 314 16.90 7.68 28.00
N GLU A 315 15.66 8.16 28.23
CA GLU A 315 14.95 9.12 27.37
C GLU A 315 14.86 8.66 25.90
N ARG A 316 14.93 7.34 25.67
CA ARG A 316 14.85 6.74 24.35
C ARG A 316 13.40 6.75 23.87
N ARG A 317 13.23 7.04 22.58
CA ARG A 317 11.92 7.01 21.93
C ARG A 317 11.67 5.65 21.31
N PHE A 318 10.46 5.12 21.45
CA PHE A 318 10.14 3.79 20.93
C PHE A 318 8.67 3.61 20.57
N LEU A 319 8.40 2.57 19.78
CA LEU A 319 7.05 2.13 19.43
C LEU A 319 6.80 0.72 19.98
N ILE A 320 5.59 0.49 20.48
CA ILE A 320 5.14 -0.84 20.89
C ILE A 320 3.93 -1.24 20.06
N PHE A 321 4.05 -2.34 19.32
CA PHE A 321 2.96 -2.96 18.58
C PHE A 321 2.29 -4.04 19.40
N ILE A 322 0.97 -3.98 19.51
CA ILE A 322 0.13 -4.87 20.34
C ILE A 322 -1.04 -5.38 19.49
N PRO A 323 -1.40 -6.68 19.55
CA PRO A 323 -2.37 -7.28 18.63
C PRO A 323 -3.82 -6.86 18.92
N ASN A 324 -4.17 -6.67 20.19
CA ASN A 324 -5.54 -6.42 20.63
C ASN A 324 -5.70 -4.99 21.17
N ILE A 325 -6.68 -4.25 20.63
CA ILE A 325 -6.92 -2.83 20.96
C ILE A 325 -7.37 -2.69 22.42
N GLU A 326 -8.30 -3.50 22.90
CA GLU A 326 -8.77 -3.44 24.29
C GLU A 326 -7.65 -3.72 25.28
N TRP A 327 -6.80 -4.71 24.99
CA TRP A 327 -5.65 -5.04 25.83
C TRP A 327 -4.61 -3.90 25.80
N MET A 328 -4.36 -3.29 24.64
CA MET A 328 -3.49 -2.13 24.51
C MET A 328 -3.95 -0.98 25.40
N LEU A 329 -5.25 -0.67 25.42
CA LEU A 329 -5.83 0.38 26.27
C LEU A 329 -5.71 0.04 27.76
N LYS A 330 -5.91 -1.23 28.14
CA LYS A 330 -5.68 -1.68 29.52
C LYS A 330 -4.21 -1.52 29.92
N PHE A 331 -3.29 -1.90 29.03
CA PHE A 331 -1.87 -1.78 29.27
C PHE A 331 -1.39 -0.33 29.31
N GLU A 332 -1.97 0.56 28.50
CA GLU A 332 -1.73 2.00 28.59
C GLU A 332 -2.07 2.52 30.00
N LYS A 333 -3.24 2.16 30.53
CA LYS A 333 -3.64 2.53 31.90
C LYS A 333 -2.67 1.99 32.95
N THR A 334 -2.26 0.73 32.83
CA THR A 334 -1.22 0.16 33.72
C THR A 334 0.08 0.95 33.63
N LEU A 335 0.58 1.24 32.42
CA LEU A 335 1.81 2.01 32.26
C LEU A 335 1.70 3.43 32.86
N ARG A 336 0.53 4.08 32.79
CA ARG A 336 0.32 5.42 33.38
C ARG A 336 0.45 5.39 34.90
N GLN A 337 0.08 4.28 35.55
CA GLN A 337 0.27 4.11 36.99
C GLN A 337 1.75 3.93 37.36
N TYR A 338 2.54 3.24 36.54
CA TYR A 338 3.96 2.96 36.80
C TYR A 338 4.89 4.10 36.35
N PHE A 339 4.49 4.90 35.37
CA PHE A 339 5.28 5.96 34.77
C PHE A 339 4.42 7.24 34.57
N PRO A 340 3.93 7.87 35.65
CA PRO A 340 3.02 9.02 35.56
C PRO A 340 3.67 10.25 34.90
N GLU A 341 4.97 10.44 35.09
CA GLU A 341 5.74 11.55 34.52
C GLU A 341 6.11 11.36 33.04
N CYS A 342 5.90 10.16 32.49
CA CYS A 342 6.30 9.85 31.12
C CYS A 342 5.23 10.31 30.12
N SER A 343 5.64 11.08 29.11
CA SER A 343 4.75 11.46 28.01
C SER A 343 4.57 10.31 27.01
N PHE A 344 3.38 9.70 26.95
CA PHE A 344 3.03 8.68 25.96
C PHE A 344 1.52 8.61 25.68
N THR A 345 1.16 7.94 24.59
CA THR A 345 -0.24 7.69 24.19
C THR A 345 -0.38 6.34 23.47
N SER A 346 -1.62 5.91 23.23
CA SER A 346 -1.95 4.84 22.28
C SER A 346 -2.70 5.35 21.05
N VAL A 347 -2.61 4.59 19.95
CA VAL A 347 -3.38 4.81 18.71
C VAL A 347 -3.87 3.49 18.10
N SER A 348 -5.08 3.53 17.54
CA SER A 348 -5.68 2.38 16.84
C SER A 348 -6.32 2.82 15.51
N ALA A 349 -6.87 1.86 14.77
CA ALA A 349 -7.61 2.16 13.55
C ALA A 349 -8.92 2.93 13.81
N GLU A 350 -9.49 2.78 15.01
CA GLU A 350 -10.76 3.35 15.46
C GLU A 350 -10.58 4.71 16.17
N ASP A 351 -9.34 5.15 16.36
CA ASP A 351 -9.02 6.39 17.07
C ASP A 351 -9.32 7.63 16.20
N PRO A 352 -10.27 8.50 16.61
CA PRO A 352 -10.60 9.70 15.86
C PRO A 352 -9.44 10.70 15.80
N ASP A 353 -8.60 10.75 16.84
CA ASP A 353 -7.48 11.68 16.98
C ASP A 353 -6.15 11.11 16.46
N ARG A 354 -6.20 9.99 15.73
CA ARG A 354 -5.03 9.28 15.20
C ARG A 354 -4.04 10.22 14.52
N LYS A 355 -4.52 11.12 13.65
CA LYS A 355 -3.65 12.04 12.90
C LYS A 355 -2.92 13.02 13.83
N ALA A 356 -3.61 13.55 14.84
CA ALA A 356 -3.04 14.48 15.79
C ALA A 356 -1.97 13.80 16.67
N LYS A 357 -2.29 12.63 17.24
CA LYS A 357 -1.35 11.86 18.07
C LYS A 357 -0.10 11.42 17.33
N VAL A 358 -0.24 10.97 16.08
CA VAL A 358 0.89 10.62 15.22
C VAL A 358 1.77 11.84 14.93
N ARG A 359 1.16 13.01 14.71
CA ARG A 359 1.89 14.26 14.49
C ARG A 359 2.66 14.68 15.74
N ALA A 360 2.05 14.61 16.91
CA ALA A 360 2.70 14.87 18.19
C ALA A 360 3.90 13.95 18.44
N MET A 361 3.76 12.64 18.16
CA MET A 361 4.89 11.70 18.23
C MET A 361 6.01 12.07 17.25
N ARG A 362 5.67 12.55 16.04
CA ARG A 362 6.66 13.02 15.05
C ARG A 362 7.38 14.29 15.52
N ASN A 363 6.67 15.18 16.20
CA ASN A 363 7.20 16.41 16.80
C ASN A 363 8.00 16.17 18.08
N LYS A 364 8.16 14.91 18.52
CA LYS A 364 8.86 14.51 19.76
C LYS A 364 8.15 14.97 21.04
N GLU A 365 6.84 15.23 20.99
CA GLU A 365 6.03 15.60 22.15
C GLU A 365 5.74 14.39 23.06
N PHE A 366 5.76 13.18 22.48
CA PHE A 366 5.67 11.91 23.19
C PHE A 366 7.01 11.17 23.16
N GLN A 367 7.34 10.51 24.26
CA GLN A 367 8.49 9.61 24.35
C GLN A 367 8.19 8.27 23.65
N PHE A 368 7.03 7.68 23.89
CA PHE A 368 6.66 6.44 23.21
C PHE A 368 5.18 6.39 22.82
N LEU A 369 4.89 5.46 21.91
CA LEU A 369 3.56 5.27 21.34
C LEU A 369 3.20 3.79 21.31
N LEU A 370 2.06 3.45 21.89
CA LEU A 370 1.43 2.14 21.75
C LEU A 370 0.57 2.13 20.48
N SER A 371 0.65 1.07 19.68
CA SER A 371 -0.12 0.96 18.45
C SER A 371 -0.64 -0.45 18.22
N SER A 372 -1.82 -0.54 17.61
CA SER A 372 -2.22 -1.77 16.91
C SER A 372 -1.41 -1.96 15.62
N THR A 373 -1.78 -2.91 14.78
CA THR A 373 -1.15 -3.11 13.45
C THR A 373 -1.32 -1.93 12.49
N ILE A 374 -2.05 -0.88 12.86
CA ILE A 374 -2.30 0.29 12.01
C ILE A 374 -1.03 1.05 11.63
N LEU A 375 -0.05 1.17 12.54
CA LEU A 375 1.19 1.90 12.31
C LEU A 375 2.32 1.07 11.69
N GLU A 376 2.05 -0.16 11.24
CA GLU A 376 3.07 -0.98 10.56
C GLU A 376 3.62 -0.26 9.32
N ARG A 377 2.80 0.62 8.71
CA ARG A 377 3.05 1.31 7.45
C ARG A 377 2.63 2.79 7.46
N GLY A 378 3.11 3.56 6.48
CA GLY A 378 2.70 4.95 6.26
C GLY A 378 3.31 6.06 7.12
N ILE A 379 4.10 5.77 8.17
CA ILE A 379 4.71 6.83 9.02
C ILE A 379 6.19 6.57 9.31
N THR A 380 7.03 7.61 9.18
CA THR A 380 8.47 7.55 9.50
C THR A 380 8.74 8.38 10.75
N PHE A 381 9.43 7.78 11.72
CA PHE A 381 9.97 8.43 12.90
C PHE A 381 11.49 8.29 12.88
N ALA A 382 12.20 9.36 13.25
CA ALA A 382 13.65 9.34 13.38
C ALA A 382 14.04 8.85 14.78
N ASP A 383 15.09 8.03 14.87
CA ASP A 383 15.67 7.55 16.12
C ASP A 383 14.67 6.86 17.05
N ILE A 384 14.13 5.72 16.61
CA ILE A 384 13.18 4.93 17.40
C ILE A 384 13.57 3.46 17.52
N ASP A 385 13.40 2.92 18.71
CA ASP A 385 13.40 1.48 18.96
C ASP A 385 11.98 0.90 18.74
N VAL A 386 11.89 -0.39 18.40
CA VAL A 386 10.62 -1.01 18.03
C VAL A 386 10.39 -2.34 18.74
N PHE A 387 9.25 -2.47 19.38
CA PHE A 387 8.86 -3.65 20.13
C PHE A 387 7.54 -4.21 19.60
N VAL A 388 7.43 -5.53 19.56
CA VAL A 388 6.15 -6.22 19.31
C VAL A 388 5.86 -7.08 20.53
N ILE A 389 4.71 -6.88 21.17
CA ILE A 389 4.23 -7.72 22.27
C ILE A 389 3.18 -8.67 21.70
N GLY A 390 3.30 -9.96 22.01
CA GLY A 390 2.40 -10.97 21.45
C GLY A 390 2.68 -11.25 19.97
N ALA A 391 3.95 -11.29 19.57
CA ALA A 391 4.34 -11.49 18.17
C ALA A 391 3.94 -12.86 17.59
N GLU A 392 3.48 -13.79 18.43
CA GLU A 392 2.88 -15.07 18.03
C GLU A 392 1.45 -14.95 17.49
N ASP A 393 0.77 -13.82 17.76
CA ASP A 393 -0.63 -13.63 17.36
C ASP A 393 -0.79 -13.62 15.83
N GLY A 394 -1.89 -14.21 15.34
CA GLY A 394 -2.17 -14.38 13.91
C GLY A 394 -2.33 -13.06 13.16
N ILE A 395 -2.61 -11.95 13.84
CA ILE A 395 -2.69 -10.63 13.22
C ILE A 395 -1.32 -10.15 12.68
N PHE A 396 -0.22 -10.63 13.28
CA PHE A 396 1.14 -10.28 12.84
C PHE A 396 1.64 -11.25 11.78
N THR A 397 1.37 -10.90 10.52
CA THR A 397 1.88 -11.63 9.36
C THR A 397 3.40 -11.43 9.17
N GLU A 398 4.00 -12.24 8.30
CA GLU A 398 5.44 -12.13 7.96
C GLU A 398 5.76 -10.73 7.42
N SER A 399 4.89 -10.22 6.54
CA SER A 399 5.01 -8.88 5.97
C SER A 399 4.89 -7.80 7.05
N ALA A 400 3.90 -7.91 7.94
CA ALA A 400 3.73 -6.99 9.06
C ALA A 400 4.99 -6.92 9.94
N LEU A 401 5.53 -8.07 10.37
CA LEU A 401 6.72 -8.12 11.23
C LEU A 401 7.97 -7.53 10.56
N VAL A 402 8.19 -7.81 9.27
CA VAL A 402 9.31 -7.23 8.51
C VAL A 402 9.15 -5.71 8.34
N GLN A 403 7.91 -5.24 8.14
CA GLN A 403 7.61 -3.81 8.00
C GLN A 403 7.80 -3.06 9.32
N ILE A 404 7.32 -3.64 10.42
CA ILE A 404 7.49 -3.14 11.79
C ILE A 404 8.99 -3.05 12.13
N ALA A 405 9.75 -4.13 11.94
CA ALA A 405 11.21 -4.11 12.12
C ALA A 405 11.87 -3.03 11.25
N GLY A 406 11.34 -2.85 10.04
CA GLY A 406 11.73 -1.83 9.09
C GLY A 406 11.47 -0.38 9.48
N ARG A 407 10.76 -0.10 10.58
CA ARG A 407 10.56 1.26 11.11
C ARG A 407 11.76 1.75 11.91
N CYS A 408 12.52 0.83 12.51
CA CYS A 408 13.73 1.12 13.26
C CYS A 408 14.92 1.41 12.32
N GLY A 409 15.76 2.39 12.68
CA GLY A 409 16.99 2.72 11.96
C GLY A 409 16.82 3.40 10.60
N ARG A 410 15.69 4.08 10.34
CA ARG A 410 15.34 4.62 9.01
C ARG A 410 16.06 5.91 8.62
N ALA A 411 16.46 6.71 9.60
CA ALA A 411 17.15 7.97 9.37
C ALA A 411 18.64 7.68 9.18
N ALA A 412 19.29 8.37 8.24
CA ALA A 412 20.73 8.22 8.02
C ALA A 412 21.54 8.56 9.29
N ASP A 413 21.10 9.58 10.03
CA ASP A 413 21.73 10.03 11.29
C ASP A 413 21.52 9.03 12.44
N TYR A 414 20.52 8.15 12.33
CA TYR A 414 20.18 7.14 13.33
C TYR A 414 19.91 5.81 12.64
N PRO A 415 20.96 5.15 12.11
CA PRO A 415 20.80 3.97 11.26
C PRO A 415 20.56 2.68 12.08
N THR A 416 20.78 2.75 13.38
CA THR A 416 20.65 1.64 14.33
C THR A 416 19.46 1.81 15.25
N GLY A 417 19.04 0.70 15.85
CA GLY A 417 18.12 0.67 16.97
C GLY A 417 17.74 -0.77 17.29
N GLU A 418 17.07 -0.97 18.41
CA GLU A 418 16.69 -2.28 18.88
C GLU A 418 15.32 -2.68 18.35
N VAL A 419 15.23 -3.93 17.87
CA VAL A 419 13.96 -4.56 17.49
C VAL A 419 13.80 -5.83 18.30
N ILE A 420 12.73 -5.94 19.09
CA ILE A 420 12.44 -7.14 19.88
C ILE A 420 11.00 -7.60 19.66
N PHE A 421 10.84 -8.89 19.40
CA PHE A 421 9.56 -9.57 19.36
C PHE A 421 9.39 -10.37 20.66
N TYR A 422 8.53 -9.87 21.54
CA TYR A 422 8.12 -10.55 22.77
C TYR A 422 7.00 -11.54 22.47
N HIS A 423 7.12 -12.75 23.00
CA HIS A 423 6.20 -13.83 22.64
C HIS A 423 5.96 -14.87 23.75
N ASN A 424 4.81 -15.56 23.67
CA ASN A 424 4.54 -16.82 24.38
C ASN A 424 5.09 -18.05 23.65
N GLY A 425 5.66 -17.90 22.46
CA GLY A 425 6.22 -19.03 21.72
C GLY A 425 6.71 -18.56 20.36
N LYS A 426 7.79 -19.17 19.85
CA LYS A 426 8.34 -18.77 18.56
C LYS A 426 7.44 -19.29 17.43
N SER A 427 6.68 -18.41 16.79
CA SER A 427 5.88 -18.78 15.62
C SER A 427 6.75 -19.00 14.37
N ILE A 428 6.22 -19.75 13.38
CA ILE A 428 6.88 -19.93 12.08
C ILE A 428 7.04 -18.59 11.35
N VAL A 429 6.06 -17.71 11.50
CA VAL A 429 5.99 -16.40 10.86
C VAL A 429 7.12 -15.50 11.36
N MET A 430 7.35 -15.47 12.67
CA MET A 430 8.49 -14.76 13.28
C MET A 430 9.84 -15.28 12.75
N LYS A 431 10.01 -16.61 12.68
CA LYS A 431 11.25 -17.22 12.16
C LYS A 431 11.48 -16.84 10.70
N ARG A 432 10.43 -16.82 9.87
CA ARG A 432 10.52 -16.42 8.46
C ARG A 432 10.87 -14.94 8.31
N ALA A 433 10.23 -14.04 9.06
CA ALA A 433 10.56 -12.61 9.06
C ALA A 433 12.04 -12.36 9.40
N VAL A 434 12.55 -12.98 10.48
CA VAL A 434 13.97 -12.89 10.87
C VAL A 434 14.88 -13.45 9.77
N LYS A 435 14.53 -14.60 9.19
CA LYS A 435 15.30 -15.22 8.10
C LYS A 435 15.36 -14.32 6.87
N GLN A 436 14.24 -13.70 6.48
CA GLN A 436 14.16 -12.80 5.33
C GLN A 436 15.06 -11.57 5.53
N ILE A 437 14.99 -10.93 6.69
CA ILE A 437 15.85 -9.76 7.01
C ILE A 437 17.32 -10.15 6.95
N LYS A 438 17.71 -11.28 7.56
CA LYS A 438 19.10 -11.79 7.49
C LYS A 438 19.54 -12.09 6.06
N GLN A 439 18.67 -12.67 5.23
CA GLN A 439 18.96 -12.94 3.83
C GLN A 439 19.20 -11.66 3.02
N MET A 440 18.38 -10.62 3.25
CA MET A 440 18.57 -9.32 2.61
C MET A 440 19.90 -8.68 3.03
N ASN A 441 20.21 -8.64 4.32
CA ASN A 441 21.50 -8.14 4.81
C ASN A 441 22.68 -8.92 4.22
N LYS A 442 22.59 -10.26 4.12
CA LYS A 442 23.62 -11.09 3.48
C LYS A 442 23.80 -10.74 2.00
N ARG A 443 22.70 -10.51 1.27
CA ARG A 443 22.72 -10.11 -0.14
C ARG A 443 23.31 -8.71 -0.32
N ALA A 444 22.96 -7.77 0.55
CA ALA A 444 23.52 -6.42 0.55
C ALA A 444 25.04 -6.45 0.77
N LYS A 445 25.51 -7.20 1.79
CA LYS A 445 26.94 -7.39 2.07
C LYS A 445 27.68 -7.97 0.86
N LYS A 446 27.15 -9.03 0.25
CA LYS A 446 27.74 -9.67 -0.95
C LYS A 446 27.86 -8.73 -2.15
N ARG A 447 26.99 -7.72 -2.25
CA ARG A 447 27.00 -6.74 -3.34
C ARG A 447 27.84 -5.49 -3.02
N GLY A 448 28.49 -5.43 -1.86
CA GLY A 448 29.23 -4.24 -1.41
C GLY A 448 28.32 -3.01 -1.21
N LEU A 449 27.06 -3.23 -0.84
CA LEU A 449 26.08 -2.15 -0.64
C LEU A 449 25.96 -1.71 0.82
N LEU A 450 26.70 -2.36 1.72
CA LEU A 450 26.72 -2.00 3.13
C LEU A 450 27.98 -1.21 3.44
N GLN A 451 27.84 -0.14 4.23
CA GLN A 451 28.95 0.61 4.81
C GLN A 451 29.50 -0.08 6.05
#